data_AF-A0A379UR24-F1
#
_entry.id   AF-A0A379UR24-F1
#
_cell.length_a   1.000
_cell.length_b   1.000
_cell.length_c   1.000
_cell.angle_alpha   90.00
_cell.angle_beta   90.00
_cell.angle_gamma   90.00
#
_symmetry.space_group_name_H-M   'P 1'
#
loop_
_entity.id
_entity.type
_entity.pdbx_description
1 polymer ?
#
loop_
_entity_poly.entity_id
_entity_poly.type
_entity_poly.pdbx_seq_one_letter_code
_entity_poly.pdbx_strand_id
1 'polypeptide(L)'
;MDGNKSHSYTARAQDIDLGTKTTSSFDYGTKSTNTTGNHTNQFGGYINSYWGDSNHTSFQLGGGAWTQAAGDHAHTVYIGGHEHTMYIGPHGHVVIVDADGNAETFGLMDGGVDAAITAYFGSQLQERVQQNIIREYLGEQPVGTAFVIETGNSKHPWLVHAPTMRVPLIIDGTDAVYNATRAALLAIFQHNKSAGEDRKITSVALPAMGAGCGQVPPDSVARQIVLI
;
A
#
# COMPACT_ATOMS: atom_id res chain seq x y z
N MET A 1 -36.49 11.90 17.11
CA MET A 1 -36.03 11.44 15.79
C MET A 1 -35.02 10.34 16.07
N ASP A 2 -35.33 9.13 15.62
CA ASP A 2 -34.44 7.97 15.65
C ASP A 2 -33.19 8.33 14.83
N GLY A 3 -32.07 8.53 15.52
CA GLY A 3 -30.80 8.87 14.91
C GLY A 3 -30.18 7.62 14.31
N ASN A 4 -29.84 7.69 13.02
CA ASN A 4 -29.15 6.63 12.31
C ASN A 4 -27.97 6.07 13.15
N LYS A 5 -27.97 4.76 13.41
CA LYS A 5 -26.89 4.08 14.10
C LYS A 5 -25.67 4.03 13.19
N SER A 6 -24.52 4.51 13.68
CA SER A 6 -23.26 4.31 12.97
C SER A 6 -22.89 2.83 12.96
N HIS A 7 -22.58 2.36 11.75
CA HIS A 7 -22.07 1.03 11.50
C HIS A 7 -20.86 1.17 10.57
N SER A 8 -19.70 0.71 11.04
CA SER A 8 -18.52 0.58 10.19
C SER A 8 -18.62 -0.74 9.42
N TYR A 9 -18.56 -0.67 8.09
CA TYR A 9 -18.58 -1.85 7.23
C TYR A 9 -17.17 -2.08 6.67
N THR A 10 -16.50 -3.10 7.21
CA THR A 10 -15.28 -3.62 6.60
C THR A 10 -15.64 -4.81 5.73
N ALA A 11 -15.44 -4.70 4.42
CA ALA A 11 -15.55 -5.82 3.51
C ALA A 11 -14.16 -6.18 2.98
N ARG A 12 -13.81 -7.47 3.10
CA ARG A 12 -12.64 -8.04 2.41
C ARG A 12 -13.13 -8.81 1.20
N ALA A 13 -12.64 -8.47 0.01
CA ALA A 13 -12.67 -9.41 -1.09
C ALA A 13 -11.69 -10.53 -0.73
N GLN A 14 -12.10 -11.79 -0.89
CA GLN A 14 -11.22 -12.92 -0.62
C GLN A 14 -9.96 -12.81 -1.49
N ASP A 15 -8.79 -13.11 -0.91
CA ASP A 15 -7.53 -13.03 -1.65
C ASP A 15 -7.62 -13.90 -2.91
N ILE A 16 -7.26 -13.29 -4.04
CA ILE A 16 -7.18 -13.98 -5.32
C ILE A 16 -5.71 -14.21 -5.59
N ASP A 17 -5.30 -15.47 -5.66
CA ASP A 17 -3.99 -15.80 -6.19
C ASP A 17 -4.02 -15.64 -7.71
N LEU A 18 -3.32 -14.62 -8.22
CA LEU A 18 -3.17 -14.45 -9.66
C LEU A 18 -2.16 -15.44 -10.23
N GLY A 19 -1.39 -16.10 -9.37
CA GLY A 19 -0.41 -17.10 -9.72
C GLY A 19 0.67 -16.55 -10.64
N THR A 20 1.23 -17.47 -11.42
CA THR A 20 2.23 -17.17 -12.43
C THR A 20 1.54 -16.87 -13.76
N LYS A 21 1.83 -15.71 -14.36
CA LYS A 21 1.33 -15.33 -15.68
C LYS A 21 2.45 -15.38 -16.71
N THR A 22 2.17 -16.00 -17.85
CA THR A 22 3.07 -16.01 -19.00
C THR A 22 3.02 -14.66 -19.70
N THR A 23 4.19 -14.10 -20.02
CA THR A 23 4.29 -12.88 -20.84
C THR A 23 4.07 -13.22 -22.32
N SER A 24 4.20 -12.24 -23.21
CA SER A 24 4.21 -12.50 -24.65
C SER A 24 5.21 -13.60 -25.02
N SER A 25 4.77 -14.55 -25.83
CA SER A 25 5.57 -15.62 -26.40
C SER A 25 6.24 -15.16 -27.69
N PHE A 26 7.50 -15.55 -27.90
CA PHE A 26 8.20 -15.29 -29.16
C PHE A 26 8.97 -16.50 -29.63
N ASP A 27 8.76 -16.86 -30.89
CA ASP A 27 9.50 -17.93 -31.56
C ASP A 27 10.66 -17.35 -32.37
N TYR A 28 11.88 -17.71 -31.99
CA TYR A 28 13.08 -17.32 -32.74
C TYR A 28 13.17 -18.02 -34.09
N GLY A 29 12.38 -19.08 -34.29
CA GLY A 29 12.32 -19.89 -35.49
C GLY A 29 13.63 -20.61 -35.75
N THR A 30 13.81 -20.98 -37.01
CA THR A 30 15.02 -21.64 -37.49
C THR A 30 16.04 -20.61 -37.97
N LYS A 31 17.30 -20.74 -37.52
CA LYS A 31 18.43 -19.93 -38.00
C LYS A 31 19.37 -20.79 -38.82
N SER A 32 19.95 -20.21 -39.88
CA SER A 32 20.91 -20.89 -40.76
C SER A 32 22.31 -20.31 -40.57
N THR A 33 23.33 -21.16 -40.64
CA THR A 33 24.72 -20.68 -40.79
C THR A 33 24.93 -20.06 -42.17
N ASN A 34 25.98 -19.24 -42.32
CA ASN A 34 26.33 -18.73 -43.64
C ASN A 34 26.98 -19.82 -44.51
N THR A 35 26.89 -19.66 -45.83
CA THR A 35 27.46 -20.55 -46.86
C THR A 35 28.67 -19.86 -47.50
N THR A 36 29.55 -19.26 -46.71
CA THR A 36 30.71 -18.51 -47.21
C THR A 36 31.99 -19.18 -46.76
N GLY A 37 32.98 -19.24 -47.64
CA GLY A 37 34.29 -19.81 -47.32
C GLY A 37 34.72 -20.93 -48.26
N ASN A 38 33.88 -21.33 -49.22
CA ASN A 38 34.33 -22.18 -50.30
C ASN A 38 35.41 -21.46 -51.13
N HIS A 39 36.56 -22.10 -51.23
CA HIS A 39 37.68 -21.63 -52.00
C HIS A 39 38.40 -22.85 -52.57
N THR A 40 39.03 -22.66 -53.72
CA THR A 40 39.90 -23.64 -54.35
C THR A 40 41.32 -23.09 -54.37
N ASN A 41 42.30 -23.98 -54.22
CA ASN A 41 43.70 -23.61 -54.29
C ASN A 41 44.29 -24.15 -55.60
N GLN A 42 45.09 -23.32 -56.27
CA GLN A 42 45.83 -23.75 -57.45
C GLN A 42 47.08 -24.49 -56.99
N PHE A 43 47.27 -25.73 -57.42
CA PHE A 43 48.45 -26.51 -57.01
C PHE A 43 49.44 -26.72 -58.16
N GLY A 44 49.01 -26.74 -59.43
CA GLY A 44 49.96 -26.91 -60.53
C GLY A 44 49.31 -27.04 -61.90
N GLY A 45 50.02 -27.65 -62.83
CA GLY A 45 49.51 -28.11 -64.12
C GLY A 45 50.18 -29.42 -64.51
N TYR A 46 49.49 -30.23 -65.30
CA TYR A 46 50.04 -31.48 -65.82
C TYR A 46 50.72 -31.19 -67.15
N ILE A 47 52.00 -31.55 -67.28
CA ILE A 47 52.74 -31.46 -68.54
C ILE A 47 52.81 -32.86 -69.15
N ASN A 48 52.21 -32.99 -70.34
CA ASN A 48 52.28 -34.21 -71.14
C ASN A 48 53.65 -34.30 -71.82
N SER A 49 54.11 -35.54 -72.07
CA SER A 49 55.35 -35.79 -72.78
C SER A 49 55.29 -35.18 -74.20
N TYR A 50 56.45 -34.80 -74.76
CA TYR A 50 56.55 -34.25 -76.12
C TYR A 50 55.96 -35.19 -77.19
N TRP A 51 55.94 -36.50 -76.91
CA TRP A 51 55.38 -37.53 -77.77
C TRP A 51 53.88 -37.79 -77.55
N GLY A 52 53.25 -37.08 -76.60
CA GLY A 52 51.81 -37.11 -76.33
C GLY A 52 51.31 -38.37 -75.59
N ASP A 53 52.20 -39.26 -75.16
CA ASP A 53 51.83 -40.42 -74.34
C ASP A 53 51.57 -40.01 -72.88
N SER A 54 50.68 -40.74 -72.20
CA SER A 54 50.32 -40.48 -70.80
C SER A 54 51.16 -41.29 -69.80
N ASN A 55 52.26 -41.92 -70.25
CA ASN A 55 53.06 -42.81 -69.40
C ASN A 55 53.97 -42.06 -68.43
N HIS A 56 54.30 -40.80 -68.76
CA HIS A 56 55.11 -39.92 -67.92
C HIS A 56 54.50 -38.52 -67.87
N THR A 57 53.60 -38.29 -66.91
CA THR A 57 53.11 -36.95 -66.59
C THR A 57 54.04 -36.34 -65.55
N SER A 58 54.63 -35.19 -65.87
CA SER A 58 55.45 -34.44 -64.91
C SER A 58 54.61 -33.31 -64.29
N PHE A 59 54.87 -33.02 -63.03
CA PHE A 59 54.15 -31.99 -62.28
C PHE A 59 54.92 -30.67 -62.34
N GLN A 60 54.25 -29.58 -62.72
CA GLN A 60 54.82 -28.24 -62.68
C GLN A 60 54.01 -27.32 -61.75
N LEU A 61 54.73 -26.56 -60.92
CA LEU A 61 54.14 -25.56 -60.04
C LEU A 61 53.61 -24.38 -60.85
N GLY A 62 52.34 -24.02 -60.66
CA GLY A 62 51.64 -23.04 -61.51
C GLY A 62 51.32 -23.60 -62.91
N GLY A 63 50.04 -23.61 -63.28
CA GLY A 63 49.63 -24.24 -64.54
C GLY A 63 48.13 -24.49 -64.75
N GLY A 64 47.28 -24.02 -63.84
CA GLY A 64 45.83 -23.93 -64.07
C GLY A 64 44.98 -25.11 -63.57
N ALA A 65 45.59 -26.14 -62.95
CA ALA A 65 44.86 -27.18 -62.23
C ALA A 65 44.55 -26.74 -60.79
N TRP A 66 43.30 -26.92 -60.39
CA TRP A 66 42.74 -26.46 -59.12
C TRP A 66 42.23 -27.64 -58.30
N THR A 67 42.30 -27.52 -56.98
CA THR A 67 41.56 -28.43 -56.10
C THR A 67 40.06 -28.31 -56.37
N GLN A 68 39.29 -29.37 -56.16
CA GLN A 68 37.83 -29.30 -56.30
C GLN A 68 37.21 -28.70 -55.03
N ALA A 69 36.29 -27.76 -55.23
CA ALA A 69 35.45 -27.23 -54.16
C ALA A 69 34.34 -28.25 -53.82
N ALA A 70 34.21 -28.62 -52.55
CA ALA A 70 33.14 -29.52 -52.09
C ALA A 70 31.78 -28.80 -51.88
N GLY A 71 31.59 -27.66 -52.55
CA GLY A 71 30.40 -26.81 -52.46
C GLY A 71 30.25 -26.09 -51.12
N ASP A 72 29.67 -24.89 -51.13
CA ASP A 72 29.23 -24.27 -49.89
C ASP A 72 28.01 -25.04 -49.36
N HIS A 73 27.99 -25.31 -48.05
CA HIS A 73 26.80 -25.84 -47.38
C HIS A 73 26.57 -25.09 -46.07
N ALA A 74 25.30 -25.06 -45.65
CA ALA A 74 24.88 -24.48 -44.40
C ALA A 74 24.06 -25.48 -43.61
N HIS A 75 24.11 -25.31 -42.30
CA HIS A 75 23.25 -26.02 -41.37
C HIS A 75 22.15 -25.09 -40.88
N THR A 76 21.00 -25.68 -40.53
CA THR A 76 19.95 -24.99 -39.83
C THR A 76 19.86 -25.50 -38.40
N VAL A 77 19.56 -24.59 -37.47
CA VAL A 77 19.32 -24.91 -36.06
C VAL A 77 17.98 -24.29 -35.68
N TYR A 78 17.06 -25.12 -35.21
CA TYR A 78 15.81 -24.64 -34.62
C TYR A 78 16.09 -24.16 -33.19
N ILE A 79 15.95 -22.85 -32.98
CA ILE A 79 16.17 -22.24 -31.66
C ILE A 79 14.88 -22.24 -30.84
N GLY A 80 13.74 -22.18 -31.53
CA GLY A 80 12.41 -22.42 -30.98
C GLY A 80 11.83 -21.29 -30.15
N GLY A 81 10.58 -21.55 -29.71
CA GLY A 81 9.80 -20.69 -28.84
C GLY A 81 10.42 -20.52 -27.46
N HIS A 82 10.37 -19.30 -26.95
CA HIS A 82 10.64 -19.02 -25.55
C HIS A 82 9.55 -18.14 -24.97
N GLU A 83 9.26 -18.36 -23.69
CA GLU A 83 8.28 -17.61 -22.93
C GLU A 83 8.89 -17.20 -21.60
N HIS A 84 8.53 -16.02 -21.13
CA HIS A 84 8.82 -15.61 -19.75
C HIS A 84 7.56 -15.75 -18.91
N THR A 85 7.78 -15.92 -17.61
CA THR A 85 6.71 -15.93 -16.64
C THR A 85 7.00 -14.92 -15.54
N MET A 86 5.93 -14.31 -15.03
CA MET A 86 5.97 -13.39 -13.90
C MET A 86 5.06 -13.92 -12.81
N TYR A 87 5.61 -14.12 -11.61
CA TYR A 87 4.80 -14.47 -10.45
C TYR A 87 4.22 -13.20 -9.83
N ILE A 88 2.88 -13.12 -9.80
CA ILE A 88 2.15 -11.98 -9.22
C ILE A 88 1.67 -12.33 -7.80
N GLY A 89 1.30 -13.60 -7.57
CA GLY A 89 0.95 -14.13 -6.26
C GLY A 89 -0.40 -13.66 -5.70
N PRO A 90 -0.65 -13.95 -4.41
CA PRO A 90 -1.85 -13.54 -3.71
C PRO A 90 -1.94 -12.03 -3.61
N HIS A 91 -3.06 -11.49 -4.05
CA HIS A 91 -3.40 -10.09 -3.85
C HIS A 91 -4.85 -10.00 -3.36
N GLY A 92 -5.10 -9.06 -2.45
CA GLY A 92 -6.38 -8.84 -1.82
C GLY A 92 -6.73 -7.36 -1.82
N HIS A 93 -8.03 -7.08 -1.74
CA HIS A 93 -8.54 -5.72 -1.64
C HIS A 93 -9.31 -5.57 -0.34
N VAL A 94 -8.95 -4.53 0.42
CA VAL A 94 -9.70 -4.09 1.59
C VAL A 94 -10.57 -2.92 1.14
N VAL A 95 -11.88 -3.07 1.28
CA VAL A 95 -12.84 -1.99 1.01
C VAL A 95 -13.33 -1.48 2.36
N ILE A 96 -13.07 -0.20 2.62
CA ILE A 96 -13.53 0.51 3.79
C ILE A 96 -14.69 1.39 3.33
N VAL A 97 -15.86 1.19 3.93
CA VAL A 97 -16.99 2.11 3.78
C VAL A 97 -17.04 2.93 5.05
N ASP A 98 -16.85 4.24 4.92
CA ASP A 98 -16.94 5.17 6.04
C ASP A 98 -18.35 5.11 6.65
N ALA A 99 -18.43 5.12 7.98
CA ALA A 99 -19.69 5.08 8.70
C ALA A 99 -20.38 6.45 8.64
N ASP A 100 -21.70 6.46 8.49
CA ASP A 100 -22.54 7.63 8.77
C ASP A 100 -23.27 7.42 10.11
N GLY A 101 -23.06 8.32 11.09
CA GLY A 101 -23.70 8.34 12.42
C GLY A 101 -22.71 8.55 13.59
N ASN A 102 -23.21 9.06 14.74
CA ASN A 102 -22.40 9.40 15.91
C ASN A 102 -21.46 8.26 16.39
N ALA A 103 -20.14 8.48 16.33
CA ALA A 103 -19.15 7.50 16.77
C ALA A 103 -18.06 8.11 17.67
N GLU A 104 -18.27 7.98 18.97
CA GLU A 104 -17.40 8.54 20.01
C GLU A 104 -16.06 7.78 20.16
N THR A 105 -15.99 6.45 19.97
CA THR A 105 -14.72 5.68 20.12
C THR A 105 -13.91 5.50 18.84
N PHE A 106 -14.49 5.85 17.69
CA PHE A 106 -13.84 5.78 16.40
C PHE A 106 -13.41 7.17 15.88
N GLY A 107 -13.59 8.21 16.70
CA GLY A 107 -13.20 9.59 16.38
C GLY A 107 -14.05 10.22 15.29
N LEU A 108 -15.29 9.75 15.12
CA LEU A 108 -16.25 10.34 14.17
C LEU A 108 -16.97 11.48 14.90
N MET A 109 -16.82 12.68 14.35
CA MET A 109 -17.19 13.93 15.02
C MET A 109 -18.36 14.60 14.28
N ASP A 110 -19.41 13.83 13.98
CA ASP A 110 -20.52 14.17 13.09
C ASP A 110 -21.83 14.52 13.85
N GLY A 111 -21.85 14.35 15.17
CA GLY A 111 -23.02 14.61 16.01
C GLY A 111 -22.82 15.63 17.12
N GLY A 112 -23.91 16.28 17.55
CA GLY A 112 -23.93 17.10 18.76
C GLY A 112 -22.85 18.18 18.82
N VAL A 113 -22.06 18.18 19.91
CA VAL A 113 -20.95 19.14 20.09
C VAL A 113 -19.78 18.84 19.14
N ASP A 114 -19.58 17.58 18.77
CA ASP A 114 -18.47 17.16 17.92
C ASP A 114 -18.66 17.67 16.49
N ALA A 115 -19.90 17.67 15.99
CA ALA A 115 -20.25 18.30 14.72
C ALA A 115 -19.91 19.79 14.69
N ALA A 116 -20.17 20.50 15.80
CA ALA A 116 -19.83 21.91 15.92
C ALA A 116 -18.32 22.16 15.99
N ILE A 117 -17.58 21.26 16.66
CA ILE A 117 -16.11 21.28 16.70
C ILE A 117 -15.56 21.05 15.29
N THR A 118 -16.02 20.02 14.58
CA THR A 118 -15.60 19.74 13.19
C THR A 118 -15.95 20.89 12.25
N ALA A 119 -17.13 21.50 12.39
CA ALA A 119 -17.52 22.66 11.59
C ALA A 119 -16.61 23.89 11.85
N TYR A 120 -16.15 24.09 13.09
CA TYR A 120 -15.30 25.20 13.46
C TYR A 120 -13.83 25.01 13.05
N PHE A 121 -13.27 23.81 13.26
CA PHE A 121 -11.86 23.51 12.99
C PHE A 121 -11.61 22.94 11.59
N GLY A 122 -12.63 22.37 10.95
CA GLY A 122 -12.55 21.66 9.67
C GLY A 122 -12.33 20.15 9.83
N SER A 123 -12.61 19.40 8.76
CA SER A 123 -12.54 17.92 8.71
C SER A 123 -11.14 17.37 9.01
N GLN A 124 -10.09 18.15 8.76
CA GLN A 124 -8.71 17.76 9.06
C GLN A 124 -8.44 17.53 10.55
N LEU A 125 -9.26 18.10 11.45
CA LEU A 125 -9.17 17.77 12.88
C LEU A 125 -9.69 16.35 13.14
N GLN A 126 -10.85 16.01 12.57
CA GLN A 126 -11.42 14.67 12.67
C GLN A 126 -10.45 13.62 12.12
N GLU A 127 -9.88 13.85 10.94
CA GLU A 127 -8.90 12.92 10.34
C GLU A 127 -7.70 12.66 11.26
N ARG A 128 -7.19 13.69 11.94
CA ARG A 128 -6.08 13.55 12.90
C ARG A 128 -6.48 12.73 14.12
N VAL A 129 -7.69 12.95 14.65
CA VAL A 129 -8.24 12.16 15.76
C VAL A 129 -8.36 10.69 15.34
N GLN A 130 -8.95 10.41 14.18
CA GLN A 130 -9.11 9.06 13.65
C GLN A 130 -7.77 8.37 13.41
N GLN A 131 -6.80 9.06 12.82
CA GLN A 131 -5.45 8.53 12.61
C GLN A 131 -4.75 8.20 13.94
N ASN A 132 -4.95 9.02 14.98
CA ASN A 132 -4.41 8.72 16.30
C ASN A 132 -5.07 7.46 16.89
N ILE A 133 -6.39 7.33 16.79
CA ILE A 133 -7.13 6.14 17.24
C ILE A 133 -6.67 4.87 16.51
N ILE A 134 -6.47 4.94 15.20
CA ILE A 134 -5.96 3.81 14.41
C ILE A 134 -4.56 3.40 14.86
N ARG A 135 -3.67 4.37 15.11
CA ARG A 135 -2.26 4.12 15.45
C ARG A 135 -2.07 3.64 16.88
N GLU A 136 -2.68 4.33 17.83
CA GLU A 136 -2.43 4.13 19.27
C GLU A 136 -3.39 3.12 19.90
N TYR A 137 -4.59 2.95 19.32
CA TYR A 137 -5.65 2.12 19.87
C TYR A 137 -6.13 1.02 18.90
N LEU A 138 -5.37 0.75 17.84
CA LEU A 138 -5.70 -0.28 16.84
C LEU A 138 -7.10 -0.11 16.22
N GLY A 139 -7.58 1.14 16.15
CA GLY A 139 -8.85 1.50 15.53
C GLY A 139 -10.03 1.68 16.48
N GLU A 140 -9.89 1.39 17.78
CA GLU A 140 -10.97 1.61 18.75
C GLU A 140 -10.42 2.10 20.10
N GLN A 141 -10.72 3.36 20.45
CA GLN A 141 -10.34 3.90 21.74
C GLN A 141 -11.27 3.40 22.86
N PRO A 142 -10.76 2.74 23.93
CA PRO A 142 -11.61 2.30 25.05
C PRO A 142 -12.18 3.47 25.87
N VAL A 143 -13.42 3.31 26.36
CA VAL A 143 -14.04 4.25 27.33
C VAL A 143 -13.18 4.33 28.60
N GLY A 144 -13.04 5.53 29.15
CA GLY A 144 -12.18 5.79 30.31
C GLY A 144 -10.71 6.04 29.96
N THR A 145 -10.38 6.18 28.68
CA THR A 145 -9.10 6.69 28.20
C THR A 145 -9.28 8.07 27.57
N ALA A 146 -8.20 8.83 27.40
CA ALA A 146 -8.20 10.09 26.67
C ALA A 146 -6.81 10.39 26.09
N PHE A 147 -6.77 11.20 25.04
CA PHE A 147 -5.52 11.74 24.50
C PHE A 147 -5.66 13.20 24.08
N VAL A 148 -4.53 13.91 24.02
CA VAL A 148 -4.44 15.31 23.58
C VAL A 148 -3.96 15.35 22.14
N ILE A 149 -4.60 16.15 21.30
CA ILE A 149 -4.21 16.38 19.91
C ILE A 149 -4.21 17.86 19.58
N GLU A 150 -3.28 18.28 18.73
CA GLU A 150 -3.26 19.66 18.23
C GLU A 150 -4.42 19.90 17.29
N THR A 151 -5.03 21.08 17.37
CA THR A 151 -6.08 21.52 16.44
C THR A 151 -5.52 22.29 15.25
N GLY A 152 -4.33 22.89 15.37
CA GLY A 152 -3.77 23.83 14.40
C GLY A 152 -4.39 25.24 14.46
N ASN A 153 -5.24 25.53 15.45
CA ASN A 153 -5.87 26.83 15.64
C ASN A 153 -5.15 27.63 16.74
N SER A 154 -4.86 28.91 16.50
CA SER A 154 -4.14 29.75 17.45
C SER A 154 -4.93 30.09 18.73
N LYS A 155 -6.26 30.13 18.66
CA LYS A 155 -7.13 30.44 19.81
C LYS A 155 -7.43 29.21 20.66
N HIS A 156 -7.53 28.04 20.03
CA HIS A 156 -7.87 26.79 20.69
C HIS A 156 -6.91 25.69 20.23
N PRO A 157 -5.65 25.70 20.69
CA PRO A 157 -4.57 24.89 20.11
C PRO A 157 -4.71 23.38 20.35
N TRP A 158 -5.51 22.96 21.31
CA TRP A 158 -5.62 21.57 21.76
C TRP A 158 -7.06 21.08 21.75
N LEU A 159 -7.25 19.84 21.33
CA LEU A 159 -8.46 19.05 21.54
C LEU A 159 -8.10 17.86 22.43
N VAL A 160 -8.95 17.56 23.40
CA VAL A 160 -8.82 16.36 24.24
C VAL A 160 -9.94 15.42 23.87
N HIS A 161 -9.60 14.27 23.29
CA HIS A 161 -10.58 13.28 22.88
C HIS A 161 -10.77 12.24 23.98
N ALA A 162 -11.98 12.18 24.55
CA ALA A 162 -12.32 11.36 25.71
C ALA A 162 -13.71 10.71 25.55
N PRO A 163 -13.78 9.47 25.03
CA PRO A 163 -15.05 8.81 24.75
C PRO A 163 -15.82 8.46 26.03
N THR A 164 -17.12 8.73 26.02
CA THR A 164 -18.06 8.34 27.11
C THR A 164 -18.74 6.99 26.86
N MET A 165 -18.77 6.53 25.61
CA MET A 165 -19.50 5.34 25.17
C MET A 165 -18.78 4.69 24.00
N ARG A 166 -18.74 3.35 23.94
CA ARG A 166 -18.23 2.61 22.76
C ARG A 166 -19.12 2.76 21.54
N VAL A 167 -20.42 2.66 21.77
CA VAL A 167 -21.45 2.84 20.74
C VAL A 167 -22.57 3.66 21.38
N PRO A 168 -23.36 4.41 20.58
CA PRO A 168 -24.54 5.11 21.07
C PRO A 168 -25.40 4.24 22.02
N LEU A 169 -25.44 4.58 23.32
CA LEU A 169 -26.21 3.86 24.34
C LEU A 169 -26.61 4.76 25.52
N ILE A 170 -27.69 4.46 26.23
CA ILE A 170 -28.10 5.23 27.42
C ILE A 170 -27.16 4.88 28.57
N ILE A 171 -26.42 5.88 29.06
CA ILE A 171 -25.45 5.74 30.17
C ILE A 171 -25.93 6.44 31.45
N ASP A 172 -27.19 6.89 31.50
CA ASP A 172 -27.77 7.42 32.73
C ASP A 172 -27.66 6.40 33.88
N GLY A 173 -27.36 6.90 35.07
CA GLY A 173 -27.10 6.07 36.25
C GLY A 173 -25.70 5.42 36.31
N THR A 174 -24.83 5.64 35.32
CA THR A 174 -23.42 5.14 35.34
C THR A 174 -22.43 6.23 35.70
N ASP A 175 -21.17 5.86 35.94
CA ASP A 175 -20.02 6.74 36.19
C ASP A 175 -19.23 7.08 34.91
N ALA A 176 -19.79 6.82 33.72
CA ALA A 176 -19.10 7.01 32.45
C ALA A 176 -18.66 8.47 32.22
N VAL A 177 -19.48 9.45 32.65
CA VAL A 177 -19.15 10.88 32.53
C VAL A 177 -17.98 11.25 33.45
N TYR A 178 -17.99 10.76 34.69
CA TYR A 178 -16.88 10.90 35.62
C TYR A 178 -15.60 10.29 35.05
N ASN A 179 -15.65 9.05 34.56
CA ASN A 179 -14.49 8.32 34.03
C ASN A 179 -13.89 9.02 32.80
N ALA A 180 -14.72 9.47 31.85
CA ALA A 180 -14.26 10.20 30.67
C ALA A 180 -13.62 11.56 31.05
N THR A 181 -14.25 12.30 31.95
CA THR A 181 -13.73 13.60 32.40
C THR A 181 -12.42 13.44 33.17
N ARG A 182 -12.33 12.44 34.05
CA ARG A 182 -11.10 12.09 34.77
C ARG A 182 -9.98 11.69 33.81
N ALA A 183 -10.30 10.90 32.78
CA ALA A 183 -9.33 10.51 31.76
C ALA A 183 -8.81 11.74 30.99
N ALA A 184 -9.69 12.66 30.61
CA ALA A 184 -9.33 13.91 29.93
C ALA A 184 -8.36 14.74 30.77
N LEU A 185 -8.66 14.95 32.06
CA LEU A 185 -7.80 15.70 32.97
C LEU A 185 -6.46 15.01 33.22
N LEU A 186 -6.44 13.67 33.29
CA LEU A 186 -5.21 12.92 33.40
C LEU A 186 -4.34 13.04 32.14
N ALA A 187 -4.93 13.01 30.95
CA ALA A 187 -4.23 13.22 29.69
C ALA A 187 -3.63 14.64 29.60
N ILE A 188 -4.39 15.66 30.03
CA ILE A 188 -3.89 17.04 30.13
C ILE A 188 -2.70 17.11 31.11
N PHE A 189 -2.82 16.50 32.28
CA PHE A 189 -1.74 16.46 33.26
C PHE A 189 -0.46 15.80 32.69
N GLN A 190 -0.62 14.67 32.01
CA GLN A 190 0.50 13.98 31.37
C GLN A 190 1.15 14.81 30.27
N HIS A 191 0.35 15.46 29.41
CA HIS A 191 0.82 16.40 28.39
C HIS A 191 1.62 17.54 29.02
N ASN A 192 1.09 18.18 30.06
CA ASN A 192 1.74 19.29 30.74
C ASN A 192 3.05 18.92 31.43
N LYS A 193 3.25 17.64 31.78
CA LYS A 193 4.49 17.14 32.39
C LYS A 193 5.65 17.08 31.40
N SER A 194 5.36 16.83 30.12
CA SER A 194 6.37 16.74 29.04
C SER A 194 6.41 17.97 28.14
N ALA A 195 5.40 18.83 28.17
CA ALA A 195 5.32 20.04 27.36
C ALA A 195 6.24 21.16 27.88
N GLY A 196 6.81 21.94 26.94
CA GLY A 196 7.43 23.24 27.25
C GLY A 196 6.41 24.23 27.82
N GLU A 197 6.87 25.24 28.55
CA GLU A 197 5.99 26.21 29.25
C GLU A 197 4.98 26.89 28.31
N ASP A 198 5.37 27.15 27.06
CA ASP A 198 4.56 27.76 26.00
C ASP A 198 3.47 26.85 25.44
N ARG A 199 3.53 25.54 25.71
CA ARG A 199 2.61 24.51 25.19
C ARG A 199 1.74 23.86 26.27
N LYS A 200 1.86 24.32 27.52
CA LYS A 200 1.02 23.83 28.62
C LYS A 200 -0.42 24.26 28.46
N ILE A 201 -1.33 23.35 28.77
CA ILE A 201 -2.77 23.59 28.82
C ILE A 201 -3.10 24.09 30.22
N THR A 202 -3.48 25.36 30.34
CA THR A 202 -3.83 26.01 31.62
C THR A 202 -5.33 26.17 31.82
N SER A 203 -6.11 26.04 30.75
CA SER A 203 -7.57 26.15 30.77
C SER A 203 -8.18 25.14 29.82
N VAL A 204 -9.27 24.49 30.23
CA VAL A 204 -10.04 23.56 29.42
C VAL A 204 -11.52 23.93 29.48
N ALA A 205 -12.19 23.88 28.33
CA ALA A 205 -13.65 23.97 28.26
C ALA A 205 -14.20 22.54 28.16
N LEU A 206 -15.05 22.15 29.10
CA LEU A 206 -15.70 20.84 29.12
C LEU A 206 -17.15 21.00 28.68
N PRO A 207 -17.59 20.32 27.60
CA PRO A 207 -19.00 20.29 27.23
C PRO A 207 -19.80 19.43 28.21
N ALA A 208 -21.13 19.41 28.08
CA ALA A 208 -22.00 18.53 28.84
C ALA A 208 -21.86 17.06 28.36
N MET A 209 -20.77 16.43 28.77
CA MET A 209 -20.38 15.06 28.40
C MET A 209 -21.53 14.08 28.72
N GLY A 210 -21.90 13.24 27.75
CA GLY A 210 -22.93 12.20 27.93
C GLY A 210 -24.39 12.69 27.99
N ALA A 211 -24.66 14.01 27.96
CA ALA A 211 -26.02 14.56 28.08
C ALA A 211 -26.89 14.36 26.83
N GLY A 212 -26.27 14.23 25.64
CA GLY A 212 -26.97 14.03 24.37
C GLY A 212 -27.41 12.58 24.20
N CYS A 213 -26.63 11.79 23.44
CA CYS A 213 -26.96 10.39 23.17
C CYS A 213 -27.02 9.53 24.45
N GLY A 214 -26.18 9.86 25.43
CA GLY A 214 -26.11 9.13 26.70
C GLY A 214 -27.31 9.36 27.63
N GLN A 215 -28.14 10.37 27.34
CA GLN A 215 -29.33 10.78 28.11
C GLN A 215 -29.05 11.04 29.60
N VAL A 216 -27.82 11.39 29.97
CA VAL A 216 -27.48 11.72 31.36
C VAL A 216 -28.13 13.07 31.70
N PRO A 217 -28.95 13.16 32.76
CA PRO A 217 -29.56 14.43 33.15
C PRO A 217 -28.50 15.49 33.46
N PRO A 218 -28.71 16.77 33.08
CA PRO A 218 -27.72 17.83 33.29
C PRO A 218 -27.22 17.94 34.75
N ASP A 219 -28.09 17.77 35.73
CA ASP A 219 -27.71 17.79 37.15
C ASP A 219 -26.78 16.61 37.51
N SER A 220 -26.95 15.46 36.87
CA SER A 220 -26.10 14.29 37.05
C SER A 220 -24.73 14.49 36.40
N VAL A 221 -24.69 15.06 35.19
CA VAL A 221 -23.44 15.46 34.52
C VAL A 221 -22.66 16.44 35.40
N ALA A 222 -23.31 17.49 35.88
CA ALA A 222 -22.68 18.49 36.74
C ALA A 222 -22.13 17.87 38.03
N ARG A 223 -22.90 16.99 38.69
CA ARG A 223 -22.42 16.26 39.88
C ARG A 223 -21.18 15.42 39.57
N GLN A 224 -21.18 14.67 38.47
CA GLN A 224 -20.04 13.81 38.12
C GLN A 224 -18.79 14.62 37.77
N ILE A 225 -18.93 15.77 37.11
CA ILE A 225 -17.78 16.62 36.77
C ILE A 225 -17.20 17.31 38.01
N VAL A 226 -18.04 17.75 38.96
CA VAL A 226 -17.60 18.44 40.19
C VAL A 226 -16.88 17.51 41.19
N LEU A 227 -17.09 16.20 41.09
CA LEU A 227 -16.48 15.22 42.00
C LEU A 227 -15.01 14.87 41.70
N ILE A 228 -14.41 15.47 40.66
CA ILE A 228 -13.03 15.21 40.22
C ILE A 228 -12.05 16.17 40.88
#